data_AF-A0A2A4MPP7-F1
#
_entry.id   AF-A0A2A4MPP7-F1
#
_cell.length_a   1.000
_cell.length_b   1.000
_cell.length_c   1.000
_cell.angle_alpha   90.00
_cell.angle_beta   90.00
_cell.angle_gamma   90.00
#
_symmetry.space_group_name_H-M   'P 1'
#
loop_
_entity.id
_entity.type
_entity.pdbx_description
1 polymer ?
#
loop_
_entity_poly.entity_id
_entity_poly.type
_entity_poly.pdbx_seq_one_letter_code
_entity_poly.pdbx_strand_id
1 'polypeptide(L)'
;MNRLLTTALCASTLLFNNIALADEPGSGLRADSHAPISIMGDHMHNKGEWMTSYRFMSMDMQDNLSGSNRLSVEEIATTAANRFADVSGQPPTLRVVPTKMHTDMHMFGGMYAPSDNITLMVMASYLERDMDLTTFQGGMGIDRLGTFNTKTEGWGDVKVASLIRLYKDQTHQVHLNAGLSLP
;
A
#
# COMPACT_ATOMS: atom_id res chain seq x y z
N MET A 1 60.51 1.64 -7.22
CA MET A 1 59.34 0.83 -6.82
C MET A 1 58.08 1.67 -6.97
N ASN A 2 57.22 1.19 -7.88
CA ASN A 2 55.85 1.54 -8.26
C ASN A 2 55.21 2.90 -7.90
N ARG A 3 54.80 3.57 -8.99
CA ARG A 3 53.79 4.63 -9.11
C ARG A 3 52.37 4.09 -8.83
N LEU A 4 51.46 4.97 -8.40
CA LEU A 4 49.99 4.98 -8.65
C LEU A 4 49.45 6.33 -8.10
N LEU A 5 49.28 7.41 -8.87
CA LEU A 5 48.19 7.74 -9.82
C LEU A 5 46.76 7.64 -9.24
N THR A 6 46.15 8.82 -9.02
CA THR A 6 44.80 9.29 -9.47
C THR A 6 43.62 8.31 -9.35
N THR A 7 42.45 8.67 -8.82
CA THR A 7 41.46 9.59 -9.42
C THR A 7 40.27 9.81 -8.46
N ALA A 8 39.69 11.01 -8.51
CA ALA A 8 38.39 11.35 -7.96
C ALA A 8 37.28 10.43 -8.52
N LEU A 9 36.46 9.84 -7.64
CA LEU A 9 35.27 9.11 -8.05
C LEU A 9 34.09 10.09 -8.01
N CYS A 10 33.72 10.58 -9.20
CA CYS A 10 32.49 11.32 -9.45
C CYS A 10 31.29 10.55 -8.91
N ALA A 11 30.45 11.24 -8.14
CA ALA A 11 29.09 10.83 -7.83
C ALA A 11 28.28 10.74 -9.12
N SER A 12 28.15 9.54 -9.69
CA SER A 12 27.19 9.26 -10.75
C SER A 12 25.82 9.08 -10.11
N THR A 13 25.03 10.15 -10.06
CA THR A 13 23.58 10.08 -9.89
C THR A 13 23.01 9.21 -11.02
N LEU A 14 22.69 7.95 -10.71
CA LEU A 14 21.87 7.11 -11.57
C LEU A 14 20.44 7.66 -11.55
N LEU A 15 20.17 8.60 -12.46
CA LEU A 15 18.83 8.91 -12.91
C LEU A 15 18.30 7.67 -13.63
N PHE A 16 17.66 6.77 -12.90
CA PHE A 16 16.77 5.78 -13.50
C PHE A 16 15.57 6.53 -14.05
N ASN A 17 15.68 6.99 -15.30
CA ASN A 17 14.50 7.31 -16.09
C ASN A 17 13.70 6.00 -16.19
N ASN A 18 12.54 5.95 -15.51
CA ASN A 18 11.53 4.94 -15.80
C ASN A 18 11.01 5.24 -17.20
N ILE A 19 11.71 4.77 -18.22
CA ILE A 19 11.19 4.74 -19.57
C ILE A 19 10.24 3.54 -19.61
N ALA A 20 9.00 3.77 -19.19
CA ALA A 20 7.89 2.90 -19.56
C ALA A 20 7.59 3.16 -21.05
N LEU A 21 8.40 2.59 -21.94
CA LEU A 21 8.04 2.45 -23.35
C LEU A 21 7.23 1.15 -23.47
N ALA A 22 5.96 1.24 -23.08
CA ALA A 22 4.92 0.35 -23.59
C ALA A 22 4.11 1.17 -24.62
N ASP A 23 4.80 1.72 -25.62
CA ASP A 23 4.16 2.48 -26.69
C ASP A 23 3.85 1.51 -27.83
N GLU A 24 2.57 1.22 -28.03
CA GLU A 24 2.12 0.49 -29.21
C GLU A 24 2.29 1.41 -30.43
N PRO A 25 2.89 0.92 -31.53
CA PRO A 25 3.11 1.74 -32.71
C PRO A 25 1.76 2.08 -33.37
N GLY A 26 1.15 3.19 -32.95
CA GLY A 26 -0.10 3.70 -33.53
C GLY A 26 -1.04 4.46 -32.58
N SER A 27 -0.90 4.39 -31.26
CA SER A 27 -1.73 5.21 -30.37
C SER A 27 -1.09 6.58 -30.15
N GLY A 28 -1.67 7.63 -30.74
CA GLY A 28 -1.26 8.99 -30.43
C GLY A 28 -1.31 9.25 -28.92
N LEU A 29 -0.45 10.17 -28.44
CA LEU A 29 -0.40 10.62 -27.05
C LEU A 29 -1.76 11.21 -26.63
N ARG A 30 -2.67 10.37 -26.14
CA ARG A 30 -3.98 10.80 -25.64
C ARG A 30 -3.98 10.72 -24.12
N ALA A 31 -4.50 11.75 -23.46
CA ALA A 31 -4.54 11.84 -22.01
C ALA A 31 -5.41 10.75 -21.35
N ASP A 32 -6.28 10.09 -22.11
CA ASP A 32 -7.15 8.98 -21.71
C ASP A 32 -6.59 7.60 -22.09
N SER A 33 -5.38 7.52 -22.63
CA SER A 33 -4.76 6.24 -23.04
C SER A 33 -4.30 5.36 -21.87
N HIS A 34 -4.17 5.96 -20.68
CA HIS A 34 -3.79 5.27 -19.45
C HIS A 34 -4.70 5.72 -18.31
N ALA A 35 -5.07 4.80 -17.44
CA ALA A 35 -5.67 5.14 -16.16
C ALA A 35 -4.71 5.99 -15.32
N PRO A 36 -5.26 6.74 -14.36
CA PRO A 36 -4.46 7.38 -13.34
C PRO A 36 -3.49 6.39 -12.73
N ILE A 37 -2.27 6.85 -12.47
CA ILE A 37 -1.17 6.06 -11.93
C ILE A 37 -1.54 5.22 -10.68
N SER A 38 -2.60 5.58 -9.95
CA SER A 38 -3.12 4.84 -8.79
C SER A 38 -3.92 3.57 -9.13
N ILE A 39 -4.29 3.33 -10.39
CA ILE A 39 -4.92 2.09 -10.83
C ILE A 39 -3.83 1.13 -11.29
N MET A 40 -3.60 0.09 -10.49
CA MET A 40 -2.64 -0.96 -10.82
C MET A 40 -3.24 -1.92 -11.86
N GLY A 41 -2.43 -2.29 -12.86
CA GLY A 41 -2.83 -3.23 -13.90
C GLY A 41 -3.79 -2.65 -14.94
N ASP A 42 -3.73 -1.34 -15.14
CA ASP A 42 -4.51 -0.63 -16.16
C ASP A 42 -4.16 -1.06 -17.60
N HIS A 43 -2.88 -1.33 -17.87
CA HIS A 43 -2.44 -1.77 -19.18
C HIS A 43 -1.70 -3.11 -19.09
N MET A 44 -1.79 -3.84 -20.20
CA MET A 44 -1.05 -5.08 -20.40
C MET A 44 0.25 -4.77 -21.13
N HIS A 45 1.26 -5.58 -20.85
CA HIS A 45 2.56 -5.52 -21.49
C HIS A 45 2.63 -6.47 -22.68
N ASN A 46 3.46 -6.14 -23.68
CA ASN A 46 3.74 -7.05 -24.79
C ASN A 46 4.69 -8.17 -24.37
N LYS A 47 4.72 -9.25 -25.15
CA LYS A 47 5.57 -10.41 -24.88
C LYS A 47 7.03 -10.01 -24.68
N GLY A 48 7.58 -10.41 -23.54
CA GLY A 48 8.97 -10.17 -23.15
C GLY A 48 9.21 -8.85 -22.45
N GLU A 49 8.22 -7.96 -22.37
CA GLU A 49 8.34 -6.72 -21.61
C GLU A 49 8.24 -6.99 -20.11
N TRP A 50 8.96 -6.16 -19.36
CA TRP A 50 8.94 -6.14 -17.91
C TRP A 50 8.86 -4.70 -17.42
N MET A 51 8.29 -4.53 -16.24
CA MET A 51 8.24 -3.27 -15.51
C MET A 51 8.63 -3.53 -14.07
N THR A 52 9.42 -2.64 -13.50
CA THR A 52 9.57 -2.52 -12.06
C THR A 52 9.03 -1.17 -11.61
N SER A 53 8.36 -1.15 -10.47
CA SER A 53 7.86 0.08 -9.87
C SER A 53 8.23 0.16 -8.39
N TYR A 54 8.46 1.38 -7.94
CA TYR A 54 8.60 1.69 -6.53
C TYR A 54 7.69 2.87 -6.22
N ARG A 55 6.92 2.77 -5.15
CA ARG A 55 6.00 3.82 -4.74
C ARG A 55 6.01 4.00 -3.24
N PHE A 56 6.21 5.24 -2.82
CA PHE A 56 6.10 5.64 -1.44
C PHE A 56 4.75 6.30 -1.20
N MET A 57 4.06 5.88 -0.13
CA MET A 57 2.82 6.50 0.33
C MET A 57 2.93 6.76 1.82
N SER A 58 2.65 8.01 2.21
CA SER A 58 2.55 8.42 3.60
C SER A 58 1.11 8.83 3.88
N MET A 59 0.54 8.33 4.97
CA MET A 59 -0.84 8.54 5.34
C MET A 59 -0.95 8.92 6.81
N ASP A 60 -1.60 10.05 7.06
CA ASP A 60 -2.01 10.49 8.38
C ASP A 60 -3.50 10.23 8.59
N MET A 61 -3.83 9.55 9.67
CA MET A 61 -5.18 9.31 10.14
C MET A 61 -5.35 9.91 11.52
N GLN A 62 -6.46 10.60 11.71
CA GLN A 62 -6.86 11.19 12.98
C GLN A 62 -8.36 11.02 13.16
N ASP A 63 -8.78 11.12 14.42
CA ASP A 63 -10.18 11.02 14.83
C ASP A 63 -10.78 9.63 14.60
N ASN A 64 -11.91 9.38 15.26
CA ASN A 64 -12.68 8.16 15.09
C ASN A 64 -14.07 8.50 14.56
N LEU A 65 -14.54 7.70 13.62
CA LEU A 65 -15.81 7.91 12.92
C LEU A 65 -16.63 6.63 12.93
N SER A 66 -17.94 6.76 13.10
CA SER A 66 -18.92 5.71 12.83
C SER A 66 -19.89 6.23 11.77
N GLY A 67 -19.72 5.77 10.53
CA GLY A 67 -20.36 6.40 9.38
C GLY A 67 -19.88 7.85 9.23
N SER A 68 -20.82 8.79 9.23
CA SER A 68 -20.50 10.24 9.18
C SER A 68 -20.37 10.89 10.56
N ASN A 69 -20.57 10.14 11.65
CA ASN A 69 -20.58 10.69 13.01
C ASN A 69 -19.20 10.56 13.64
N ARG A 70 -18.67 11.68 14.13
CA ARG A 70 -17.43 11.72 14.91
C ARG A 70 -17.69 11.16 16.31
N LEU A 71 -16.85 10.22 16.74
CA LEU A 71 -16.90 9.60 18.05
C LEU A 71 -15.74 10.11 18.91
N SER A 72 -16.06 10.52 20.13
CA SER A 72 -15.07 10.74 21.17
C SER A 72 -14.46 9.42 21.64
N VAL A 73 -13.29 9.51 22.26
CA VAL A 73 -12.63 8.32 22.83
C VAL A 73 -13.43 7.73 23.99
N GLU A 74 -14.14 8.56 24.75
CA GLU A 74 -15.05 8.15 25.83
C GLU A 74 -16.26 7.38 25.30
N GLU A 75 -16.86 7.85 24.21
CA GLU A 75 -17.99 7.16 23.56
C GLU A 75 -17.54 5.78 23.08
N ILE A 76 -16.38 5.67 22.45
CA ILE A 76 -15.85 4.37 22.00
C ILE A 76 -15.59 3.46 23.20
N ALA A 77 -14.98 3.99 24.26
CA ALA A 77 -14.62 3.19 25.43
C ALA A 77 -15.82 2.64 26.21
N THR A 78 -17.00 3.19 25.98
CA THR A 78 -18.25 2.82 26.67
C THR A 78 -19.28 2.15 25.77
N THR A 79 -19.18 2.28 24.44
CA THR A 79 -20.16 1.74 23.49
C THR A 79 -19.60 0.69 22.54
N ALA A 80 -18.30 0.72 22.23
CA ALA A 80 -17.70 -0.24 21.32
C ALA A 80 -17.44 -1.57 22.03
N ALA A 81 -18.12 -2.63 21.56
CA ALA A 81 -17.98 -3.97 22.11
C ALA A 81 -16.54 -4.48 21.95
N ASN A 82 -15.99 -5.06 23.03
CA ASN A 82 -14.74 -5.78 22.96
C ASN A 82 -14.98 -7.17 22.34
N ARG A 83 -14.35 -7.45 21.21
CA ARG A 83 -14.45 -8.76 20.53
C ARG A 83 -13.99 -9.93 21.42
N PHE A 84 -13.16 -9.67 22.42
CA PHE A 84 -12.63 -10.67 23.33
C PHE A 84 -13.32 -10.64 24.72
N ALA A 85 -14.50 -10.02 24.83
CA ALA A 85 -15.26 -9.92 26.09
C ALA A 85 -15.63 -11.30 26.69
N ASP A 86 -15.77 -12.34 25.86
CA ASP A 86 -16.09 -13.70 26.32
C ASP A 86 -14.90 -14.39 27.03
N VAL A 87 -13.69 -13.84 26.92
CA VAL A 87 -12.52 -14.34 27.62
C VAL A 87 -12.55 -13.86 29.07
N SER A 88 -12.48 -14.79 30.02
CA SER A 88 -12.52 -14.48 31.45
C SER A 88 -11.50 -13.40 31.83
N GLY A 89 -11.97 -12.35 32.51
CA GLY A 89 -11.15 -11.22 32.95
C GLY A 89 -11.05 -10.06 31.95
N GLN A 90 -11.67 -10.15 30.76
CA GLN A 90 -11.71 -9.05 29.81
C GLN A 90 -12.93 -8.13 29.99
N PRO A 91 -12.78 -6.82 29.77
CA PRO A 91 -13.89 -5.87 29.85
C PRO A 91 -14.86 -6.06 28.66
N PRO A 92 -16.15 -5.72 28.84
CA PRO A 92 -17.16 -5.84 27.79
C PRO A 92 -16.97 -4.83 26.64
N THR A 93 -16.27 -3.72 26.90
CA THR A 93 -16.01 -2.66 25.91
C THR A 93 -14.52 -2.42 25.71
N LEU A 94 -14.15 -1.79 24.59
CA LEU A 94 -12.76 -1.44 24.30
C LEU A 94 -12.20 -0.48 25.36
N ARG A 95 -10.99 -0.75 25.86
CA ARG A 95 -10.31 0.12 26.84
C ARG A 95 -9.07 0.82 26.30
N VAL A 96 -8.69 0.53 25.06
CA VAL A 96 -7.58 1.16 24.35
C VAL A 96 -8.13 1.67 23.03
N VAL A 97 -8.09 2.99 22.84
CA VAL A 97 -8.70 3.65 21.69
C VAL A 97 -7.62 4.41 20.92
N PRO A 98 -7.41 4.15 19.62
CA PRO A 98 -6.48 4.91 18.80
C PRO A 98 -6.97 6.34 18.60
N THR A 99 -6.07 7.31 18.62
CA THR A 99 -6.40 8.74 18.42
C THR A 99 -5.77 9.30 17.17
N LYS A 100 -4.55 8.87 16.87
CA LYS A 100 -3.80 9.22 15.66
C LYS A 100 -3.04 8.01 15.17
N MET A 101 -2.88 7.92 13.85
CA MET A 101 -2.05 6.90 13.21
C MET A 101 -1.36 7.51 12.01
N HIS A 102 -0.03 7.44 12.01
CA HIS A 102 0.79 7.70 10.85
C HIS A 102 1.21 6.35 10.23
N THR A 103 1.20 6.26 8.91
CA THR A 103 1.62 5.06 8.19
C THR A 103 2.42 5.45 6.97
N ASP A 104 3.66 4.96 6.91
CA ASP A 104 4.51 5.00 5.73
C ASP A 104 4.52 3.62 5.07
N MET A 105 4.39 3.61 3.75
CA MET A 105 4.31 2.40 2.95
C MET A 105 5.24 2.48 1.74
N HIS A 106 6.16 1.53 1.67
CA HIS A 106 7.07 1.30 0.55
C HIS A 106 6.52 0.13 -0.28
N MET A 107 5.99 0.42 -1.45
CA MET A 107 5.48 -0.59 -2.38
C MET A 107 6.49 -0.86 -3.49
N PHE A 108 6.84 -2.14 -3.65
CA PHE A 108 7.68 -2.64 -4.73
C PHE A 108 6.81 -3.47 -5.66
N GLY A 109 6.75 -3.09 -6.93
CA GLY A 109 5.98 -3.79 -7.95
C GLY A 109 6.89 -4.33 -9.04
N GLY A 110 6.52 -5.48 -9.57
CA GLY A 110 7.11 -6.08 -10.76
C GLY A 110 6.02 -6.59 -11.68
N MET A 111 6.17 -6.37 -12.98
CA MET A 111 5.30 -6.94 -14.01
C MET A 111 6.15 -7.61 -15.08
N TYR A 112 5.68 -8.74 -15.60
CA TYR A 112 6.32 -9.46 -16.69
C TYR A 112 5.26 -10.09 -17.61
N ALA A 113 5.38 -9.89 -18.91
CA ALA A 113 4.49 -10.46 -19.89
C ALA A 113 5.14 -11.66 -20.62
N PRO A 114 4.78 -12.92 -20.27
CA PRO A 114 5.24 -14.09 -21.03
C PRO A 114 4.62 -14.18 -22.44
N SER A 115 3.51 -13.48 -22.68
CA SER A 115 2.80 -13.41 -23.96
C SER A 115 2.02 -12.09 -24.07
N ASP A 116 1.59 -11.72 -25.27
CA ASP A 116 0.78 -10.50 -25.46
C ASP A 116 -0.62 -10.60 -24.78
N ASN A 117 -1.04 -11.80 -24.40
CA ASN A 117 -2.36 -12.04 -23.82
C ASN A 117 -2.33 -12.19 -22.28
N ILE A 118 -1.14 -12.21 -21.68
CA ILE A 118 -0.98 -12.42 -20.24
C ILE A 118 0.14 -11.53 -19.72
N THR A 119 -0.16 -10.73 -18.70
CA THR A 119 0.84 -10.00 -17.91
C THR A 119 0.76 -10.45 -16.46
N LEU A 120 1.87 -10.95 -15.93
CA LEU A 120 2.00 -11.33 -14.54
C LEU A 120 2.44 -10.10 -13.73
N MET A 121 1.94 -10.00 -12.50
CA MET A 121 2.21 -8.91 -11.58
C MET A 121 2.54 -9.48 -10.20
N VAL A 122 3.55 -8.89 -9.57
CA VAL A 122 3.88 -9.14 -8.16
C VAL A 122 4.05 -7.81 -7.46
N MET A 123 3.49 -7.69 -6.26
CA MET A 123 3.66 -6.50 -5.42
C MET A 123 3.99 -6.93 -4.00
N ALA A 124 5.03 -6.36 -3.43
CA ALA A 124 5.37 -6.49 -2.02
C ALA A 124 5.32 -5.10 -1.37
N SER A 125 4.99 -5.04 -0.09
CA SER A 125 4.97 -3.79 0.65
C SER A 125 5.71 -3.90 1.97
N TYR A 126 6.43 -2.85 2.34
CA TYR A 126 6.98 -2.67 3.68
C TYR A 126 6.25 -1.50 4.33
N LEU A 127 5.73 -1.69 5.53
CA LEU A 127 4.92 -0.72 6.24
C LEU A 127 5.61 -0.34 7.55
N GLU A 128 5.62 0.95 7.85
CA GLU A 128 5.94 1.51 9.15
C GLU A 128 4.69 2.19 9.69
N ARG A 129 4.32 1.91 10.94
CA ARG A 129 3.12 2.43 11.58
C ARG A 129 3.47 3.01 12.94
N ASP A 130 2.99 4.21 13.18
CA ASP A 130 3.12 4.92 14.44
C ASP A 130 1.71 5.31 14.89
N MET A 131 1.31 4.88 16.08
CA MET A 131 -0.05 5.05 16.58
C MET A 131 -0.05 5.58 18.00
N ASP A 132 -0.81 6.65 18.23
CA ASP A 132 -1.13 7.15 19.56
C ASP A 132 -2.43 6.52 20.05
N LEU A 133 -2.43 6.02 21.28
CA LEU A 133 -3.57 5.37 21.89
C LEU A 133 -3.87 5.97 23.26
N THR A 134 -5.16 6.09 23.58
CA THR A 134 -5.64 6.44 24.93
C THR A 134 -6.16 5.19 25.62
N THR A 135 -5.64 4.90 26.81
CA THR A 135 -6.10 3.81 27.67
C THR A 135 -7.02 4.35 28.75
N PHE A 136 -8.03 3.56 29.10
CA PHE A 136 -8.97 3.85 30.18
C PHE A 136 -8.80 2.91 31.37
N GLN A 137 -9.12 3.40 32.56
CA GLN A 137 -9.00 2.68 33.82
C GLN A 137 -10.15 1.69 34.03
N GLY A 138 -9.84 0.54 34.63
CA GLY A 138 -10.85 -0.45 35.01
C GLY A 138 -11.63 -1.06 33.82
N GLY A 139 -12.64 -1.87 34.16
CA GLY A 139 -13.43 -2.59 33.16
C GLY A 139 -14.58 -1.81 32.55
N MET A 140 -14.93 -0.65 33.11
CA MET A 140 -16.00 0.24 32.65
C MET A 140 -15.70 1.69 33.05
N GLY A 141 -16.42 2.65 32.46
CA GLY A 141 -16.31 4.07 32.77
C GLY A 141 -15.41 4.85 31.80
N ILE A 142 -15.30 6.15 32.06
CA ILE A 142 -14.64 7.13 31.18
C ILE A 142 -13.31 7.66 31.71
N ASP A 143 -12.88 7.18 32.88
CA ASP A 143 -11.63 7.65 33.50
C ASP A 143 -10.43 7.19 32.66
N ARG A 144 -9.66 8.15 32.17
CA ARG A 144 -8.46 7.90 31.36
C ARG A 144 -7.30 7.46 32.28
N LEU A 145 -6.63 6.39 31.92
CA LEU A 145 -5.39 5.96 32.57
C LEU A 145 -4.19 6.76 32.04
N GLY A 146 -4.18 7.03 30.73
CA GLY A 146 -3.10 7.75 30.09
C GLY A 146 -3.05 7.50 28.59
N THR A 147 -2.06 8.10 27.94
CA THR A 147 -1.78 7.92 26.52
C THR A 147 -0.43 7.27 26.33
N PHE A 148 -0.32 6.40 25.33
CA PHE A 148 0.94 5.78 24.96
C PHE A 148 1.04 5.66 23.44
N ASN A 149 2.28 5.56 22.96
CA ASN A 149 2.59 5.44 21.55
C ASN A 149 3.05 4.00 21.26
N THR A 150 2.63 3.45 20.13
CA THR A 150 3.05 2.14 19.64
C THR A 150 3.57 2.26 18.22
N LYS A 151 4.75 1.67 17.98
CA LYS A 151 5.36 1.61 16.66
C LYS A 151 5.49 0.17 16.20
N THR A 152 5.15 -0.08 14.94
CA THR A 152 5.36 -1.38 14.30
C THR A 152 5.89 -1.19 12.91
N GLU A 153 6.76 -2.09 12.48
CA GLU A 153 7.27 -2.13 11.11
C GLU A 153 7.31 -3.57 10.61
N GLY A 154 7.17 -3.75 9.31
CA GLY A 154 7.28 -5.07 8.71
C GLY A 154 6.79 -5.16 7.28
N TRP A 155 7.02 -6.33 6.69
CA TRP A 155 6.47 -6.69 5.40
C TRP A 155 4.97 -6.94 5.51
N GLY A 156 4.20 -6.33 4.62
CA GLY A 156 2.80 -6.66 4.40
C GLY A 156 2.62 -7.79 3.39
N ASP A 157 1.37 -8.09 3.08
CA ASP A 157 1.01 -9.13 2.13
C ASP A 157 1.70 -8.96 0.78
N VAL A 158 2.13 -10.09 0.21
CA VAL A 158 2.61 -10.15 -1.16
C VAL A 158 1.43 -10.44 -2.08
N LYS A 159 1.14 -9.53 -3.01
CA LYS A 159 0.08 -9.69 -3.99
C LYS A 159 0.65 -10.26 -5.27
N VAL A 160 0.09 -11.36 -5.75
CA VAL A 160 0.40 -11.93 -7.05
C VAL A 160 -0.87 -11.87 -7.89
N ALA A 161 -0.76 -11.30 -9.09
CA ALA A 161 -1.90 -11.12 -9.97
C ALA A 161 -1.51 -11.37 -11.43
N SER A 162 -2.51 -11.58 -12.27
CA SER A 162 -2.38 -11.73 -13.71
C SER A 162 -3.45 -10.89 -14.40
N LEU A 163 -3.03 -10.15 -15.42
CA LEU A 163 -3.90 -9.51 -16.40
C LEU A 163 -4.07 -10.45 -17.58
N ILE A 164 -5.30 -10.79 -17.93
CA ILE A 164 -5.65 -11.71 -19.02
C ILE A 164 -6.47 -10.95 -20.04
N ARG A 165 -6.00 -10.89 -21.29
CA ARG A 165 -6.70 -10.21 -22.38
C ARG A 165 -7.97 -10.98 -22.74
N LEU A 166 -9.12 -10.30 -22.70
CA LEU A 166 -10.41 -10.85 -23.12
C LEU A 166 -10.79 -10.38 -24.52
N TYR A 167 -10.53 -9.10 -24.83
CA TYR A 167 -10.86 -8.50 -26.12
C TYR A 167 -9.91 -7.33 -26.43
N LYS A 168 -9.50 -7.19 -27.69
CA LYS A 168 -8.72 -6.04 -28.17
C LYS A 168 -9.12 -5.73 -29.62
N ASP A 169 -9.44 -4.48 -29.89
CA ASP A 169 -9.67 -3.90 -31.21
C ASP A 169 -8.97 -2.52 -31.28
N GLN A 170 -9.06 -1.80 -32.40
CA GLN A 170 -8.41 -0.49 -32.61
C GLN A 170 -8.85 0.59 -31.60
N THR A 171 -10.01 0.41 -30.98
CA THR A 171 -10.64 1.42 -30.09
C THR A 171 -10.96 0.90 -28.70
N HIS A 172 -11.01 -0.42 -28.50
CA HIS A 172 -11.47 -1.02 -27.26
C HIS A 172 -10.50 -2.11 -26.80
N GLN A 173 -10.14 -2.07 -25.52
CA GLN A 173 -9.35 -3.10 -24.87
C GLN A 173 -10.06 -3.52 -23.58
N VAL A 174 -10.22 -4.83 -23.40
CA VAL A 174 -10.82 -5.43 -22.22
C VAL A 174 -9.91 -6.54 -21.73
N HIS A 175 -9.52 -6.47 -20.46
CA HIS A 175 -8.76 -7.50 -19.78
C HIS A 175 -9.33 -7.75 -18.38
N LEU A 176 -9.07 -8.95 -17.88
CA LEU A 176 -9.44 -9.39 -16.55
C LEU A 176 -8.24 -9.32 -15.63
N ASN A 177 -8.39 -8.74 -14.44
CA ASN A 177 -7.39 -8.76 -13.39
C ASN A 177 -7.79 -9.83 -12.34
N ALA A 178 -7.03 -10.91 -12.28
CA ALA A 178 -7.18 -11.95 -11.27
C ALA A 178 -5.95 -11.95 -10.37
N GLY A 179 -6.14 -11.94 -9.05
CA GLY A 179 -5.02 -11.95 -8.12
C GLY A 179 -5.36 -12.52 -6.76
N LEU A 180 -4.30 -12.85 -6.04
CA LEU A 180 -4.30 -13.40 -4.69
C LEU A 180 -3.40 -12.53 -3.80
N SER A 181 -3.81 -12.34 -2.55
CA SER A 181 -2.99 -11.75 -1.49
C SER A 181 -2.43 -12.89 -0.66
N LEU A 182 -1.12 -12.95 -0.52
CA LEU A 182 -0.42 -13.95 0.29
C LEU A 182 0.02 -13.28 1.60
N PRO A 183 -0.27 -13.90 2.76
CA PRO A 183 0.15 -13.38 4.06
C PRO A 183 1.65 -13.56 4.31
#